data_AF-A0A075GW91-F1
#
_entry.id   AF-A0A075GW91-F1
#
_cell.length_a   1.000
_cell.length_b   1.000
_cell.length_c   1.000
_cell.angle_alpha   90.00
_cell.angle_beta   90.00
_cell.angle_gamma   90.00
#
_symmetry.space_group_name_H-M   'P 1'
#
loop_
_entity.id
_entity.type
_entity.pdbx_description
1 polymer ?
#
loop_
_entity_poly.entity_id
_entity_poly.type
_entity_poly.pdbx_seq_one_letter_code
_entity_poly.pdbx_strand_id
1 'polypeptide(L)'
;MVQGKNKGHWYEDGIAQKLLERKIVVKQICPNHKYEKFSSVQEKCPSCNVDLQLTAGSGNQEDVIFRHEGKDFSLEIKNNSSDPDWGQCKLTPTLKNGKWVWDYSDKAKKTKSKLLEYYNQYEFKDGSKGLVEYLKNKNIIPNKHRIPNKELTFAMRKEDQKKFEDTKHKISTLSFAKFHEKKSDYVQVGRKGKTLNQKYGFYHINNDSANLGTEQFDAEFTLRFRAKTINTHFPICPKCGKERAPGTKPKCNSCKIEIPKDYSIGHKCPTCFKYEKKEKDKNEIIPYKKFNHRNDDYDFFVIILNPKIKKISKFNIEKEDGQEFPPIHS
;
A
#
# COMPACT_ATOMS: atom_id res chain seq x y z
N MET A 1 8.42 4.95 -14.41
CA MET A 1 7.25 4.92 -15.30
C MET A 1 7.22 3.53 -15.92
N VAL A 2 6.39 2.66 -15.36
CA VAL A 2 6.16 1.33 -15.93
C VAL A 2 5.45 1.56 -17.26
N GLN A 3 6.09 1.21 -18.37
CA GLN A 3 5.39 1.06 -19.64
C GLN A 3 4.88 -0.38 -19.69
N GLY A 4 3.56 -0.53 -19.75
CA GLY A 4 2.85 -1.81 -19.71
C GLY A 4 1.74 -1.82 -18.66
N LYS A 5 0.61 -2.49 -18.96
CA LYS A 5 -0.49 -2.71 -18.01
C LYS A 5 0.09 -3.24 -16.69
N ASN A 6 0.00 -2.44 -15.63
CA ASN A 6 0.37 -2.88 -14.30
C ASN A 6 -0.57 -4.03 -13.92
N LYS A 7 -0.12 -5.28 -14.05
CA LYS A 7 -0.93 -6.48 -13.72
C LYS A 7 -1.47 -6.47 -12.28
N GLY A 8 -0.92 -5.62 -11.40
CA GLY A 8 -1.36 -5.45 -10.02
C GLY A 8 -2.56 -4.52 -9.78
N HIS A 9 -3.01 -3.73 -10.78
CA HIS A 9 -4.09 -2.73 -10.61
C HIS A 9 -5.31 -2.98 -11.51
N TRP A 10 -5.45 -4.22 -12.01
CA TRP A 10 -6.50 -4.55 -12.98
C TRP A 10 -7.93 -4.30 -12.45
N TYR A 11 -8.12 -4.44 -11.13
CA TYR A 11 -9.42 -4.25 -10.52
C TYR A 11 -9.73 -2.76 -10.39
N GLU A 12 -8.78 -1.97 -9.92
CA GLU A 12 -8.88 -0.52 -9.84
C GLU A 12 -9.16 0.09 -11.22
N ASP A 13 -8.40 -0.34 -12.24
CA ASP A 13 -8.62 0.09 -13.62
C ASP A 13 -10.01 -0.33 -14.13
N GLY A 14 -10.47 -1.54 -13.78
CA GLY A 14 -11.80 -2.04 -14.16
C GLY A 14 -12.95 -1.24 -13.52
N ILE A 15 -12.81 -0.84 -12.25
CA ILE A 15 -13.77 0.03 -11.57
C ILE A 15 -13.81 1.42 -12.23
N ALA A 16 -12.65 2.00 -12.51
CA ALA A 16 -12.58 3.31 -13.17
C ALA A 16 -13.16 3.27 -14.59
N GLN A 17 -12.93 2.19 -15.34
CA GLN A 17 -13.51 1.98 -16.66
C GLN A 17 -15.03 1.88 -16.63
N LYS A 18 -15.61 1.19 -15.63
CA LYS A 18 -17.07 1.12 -15.44
C LYS A 18 -17.71 2.47 -15.17
N LEU A 19 -17.00 3.38 -14.48
CA LEU A 19 -17.46 4.76 -14.30
C LEU A 19 -17.54 5.49 -15.66
N LEU A 20 -16.51 5.37 -16.51
CA LEU A 20 -16.52 5.94 -17.87
C LEU A 20 -17.63 5.36 -18.75
N GLU A 21 -17.89 4.05 -18.68
CA GLU A 21 -18.98 3.39 -19.41
C GLU A 21 -20.35 3.97 -19.03
N ARG A 22 -20.50 4.44 -17.80
CA ARG A 22 -21.69 5.16 -17.29
C ARG A 22 -21.65 6.66 -17.55
N LYS A 23 -20.71 7.13 -18.38
CA LYS A 23 -20.50 8.55 -18.71
C LYS A 23 -20.19 9.42 -17.49
N ILE A 24 -19.64 8.82 -16.44
CA ILE A 24 -19.16 9.56 -15.28
C ILE A 24 -17.82 10.19 -15.62
N VAL A 25 -17.69 11.48 -15.36
CA VAL A 25 -16.47 12.25 -15.50
C VAL A 25 -15.49 11.81 -14.40
N VAL A 26 -14.34 11.28 -14.82
CA VAL A 26 -13.26 10.86 -13.93
C VAL A 26 -11.98 11.60 -14.27
N LYS A 27 -11.12 11.80 -13.27
CA LYS A 27 -9.78 12.33 -13.47
C LYS A 27 -8.89 11.29 -14.13
N GLN A 28 -8.16 11.69 -15.17
CA GLN A 28 -7.21 10.85 -15.90
C GLN A 28 -5.86 11.56 -15.98
N ILE A 29 -4.76 10.83 -15.86
CA ILE A 29 -3.41 11.39 -15.70
C ILE A 29 -2.45 10.80 -16.74
N CYS A 30 -1.63 11.63 -17.37
CA CYS A 30 -0.62 11.16 -18.30
C CYS A 30 0.51 10.43 -17.53
N PRO A 31 0.90 9.21 -17.94
CA PRO A 31 1.97 8.47 -17.26
C PRO A 31 3.35 9.10 -17.44
N ASN A 32 3.53 9.94 -18.47
CA ASN A 32 4.83 10.48 -18.88
C ASN A 32 5.00 11.97 -18.56
N HIS A 33 3.91 12.69 -18.33
CA HIS A 33 3.88 14.14 -18.22
C HIS A 33 2.99 14.58 -17.06
N LYS A 34 3.20 15.80 -16.57
CA LYS A 34 2.29 16.45 -15.62
C LYS A 34 1.06 16.99 -16.35
N TYR A 35 0.31 16.10 -16.98
CA TYR A 35 -0.95 16.42 -17.65
C TYR A 35 -2.07 15.60 -17.04
N GLU A 36 -3.17 16.25 -16.70
CA GLU A 36 -4.37 15.63 -16.17
C GLU A 36 -5.61 16.23 -16.83
N LYS A 37 -6.66 15.41 -16.98
CA LYS A 37 -7.93 15.82 -17.60
C LYS A 37 -9.08 15.11 -16.92
N PHE A 38 -10.16 15.85 -16.67
CA PHE A 38 -11.45 15.28 -16.30
C PHE A 38 -12.25 15.02 -17.56
N SER A 39 -12.69 13.78 -17.76
CA SER A 39 -13.49 13.40 -18.93
C SER A 39 -14.33 12.15 -18.64
N SER A 40 -15.47 12.05 -19.34
CA SER A 40 -16.37 10.89 -19.32
C SER A 40 -16.05 9.86 -20.42
N VAL A 41 -14.96 10.06 -21.16
CA VAL A 41 -14.41 9.11 -22.13
C VAL A 41 -12.92 8.92 -21.90
N GLN A 42 -12.34 7.82 -22.38
CA GLN A 42 -10.90 7.61 -22.33
C GLN A 42 -10.17 8.64 -23.21
N GLU A 43 -9.26 9.41 -22.60
CA GLU A 43 -8.55 10.50 -23.27
C GLU A 43 -7.11 10.12 -23.60
N LYS A 44 -6.48 10.89 -24.50
CA LYS A 44 -5.06 10.81 -24.82
C LYS A 44 -4.33 12.08 -24.40
N CYS A 45 -3.07 11.94 -24.00
CA CYS A 45 -2.22 13.07 -23.71
C CYS A 45 -1.91 13.84 -25.00
N PRO A 46 -2.15 15.17 -25.08
CA PRO A 46 -1.85 15.95 -26.27
C PRO A 46 -0.35 16.00 -26.61
N SER A 47 0.53 15.80 -25.61
CA SER A 47 1.98 15.92 -25.80
C SER A 47 2.68 14.63 -26.25
N CYS A 48 2.21 13.44 -25.84
CA CYS A 48 2.80 12.16 -26.28
C CYS A 48 1.83 11.18 -26.92
N ASN A 49 0.55 11.55 -27.08
CA ASN A 49 -0.48 10.72 -27.71
C ASN A 49 -0.66 9.32 -27.05
N VAL A 50 -0.33 9.21 -25.76
CA VAL A 50 -0.53 7.99 -24.95
C VAL A 50 -1.84 8.14 -24.18
N ASP A 51 -2.58 7.03 -24.03
CA ASP A 51 -3.80 6.98 -23.22
C ASP A 51 -3.52 7.45 -21.78
N LEU A 52 -4.41 8.30 -21.27
CA LEU A 52 -4.33 8.75 -19.88
C LEU A 52 -4.71 7.61 -18.93
N GLN A 53 -3.98 7.49 -17.83
CA GLN A 53 -4.27 6.51 -16.79
C GLN A 53 -5.48 6.96 -15.98
N LEU A 54 -6.40 6.03 -15.71
CA LEU A 54 -7.60 6.26 -14.90
C LEU A 54 -7.32 6.22 -13.39
N THR A 55 -6.22 5.57 -13.01
CA THR A 55 -5.83 5.36 -11.62
C THR A 55 -4.44 5.93 -11.34
N ALA A 56 -4.21 6.39 -10.10
CA ALA A 56 -2.94 7.00 -9.73
C ALA A 56 -1.79 5.99 -9.55
N GLY A 57 -2.08 4.69 -9.51
CA GLY A 57 -1.10 3.60 -9.58
C GLY A 57 -0.04 3.54 -8.46
N SER A 58 -0.03 4.40 -7.43
CA SER A 58 0.71 4.18 -6.17
C SER A 58 0.46 5.17 -5.01
N GLY A 59 0.33 4.58 -3.81
CA GLY A 59 1.03 4.98 -2.56
C GLY A 59 0.51 6.17 -1.74
N ASN A 60 0.33 7.34 -2.34
CA ASN A 60 -0.09 8.55 -1.61
C ASN A 60 -1.24 9.31 -2.28
N GLN A 61 -1.69 8.87 -3.46
CA GLN A 61 -2.80 9.48 -4.19
C GLN A 61 -4.04 8.58 -4.07
N GLU A 62 -5.18 9.19 -4.32
CA GLU A 62 -6.49 8.57 -4.44
C GLU A 62 -6.49 7.61 -5.64
N ASP A 63 -7.16 6.45 -5.50
CA ASP A 63 -7.16 5.48 -6.60
C ASP A 63 -7.92 6.04 -7.80
N VAL A 64 -9.11 6.62 -7.55
CA VAL A 64 -9.92 7.32 -8.56
C VAL A 64 -10.49 8.62 -7.98
N ILE A 65 -10.60 9.65 -8.81
CA ILE A 65 -11.38 10.86 -8.52
C ILE A 65 -12.49 10.96 -9.56
N PHE A 66 -13.75 11.03 -9.10
CA PHE A 66 -14.93 11.16 -9.95
C PHE A 66 -15.67 12.47 -9.67
N ARG A 67 -16.45 12.94 -10.63
CA ARG A 67 -17.26 14.15 -10.48
C ARG A 67 -18.74 13.82 -10.33
N HIS A 68 -19.36 14.44 -9.32
CA HIS A 68 -20.80 14.42 -9.10
C HIS A 68 -21.32 15.84 -8.86
N GLU A 69 -22.33 16.26 -9.62
CA GLU A 69 -22.92 17.60 -9.53
C GLU A 69 -21.86 18.72 -9.57
N GLY A 70 -20.91 18.60 -10.49
CA GLY A 70 -19.82 19.57 -10.64
C GLY A 70 -18.74 19.54 -9.55
N LYS A 71 -18.83 18.66 -8.54
CA LYS A 71 -17.84 18.53 -7.45
C LYS A 71 -17.03 17.25 -7.55
N ASP A 72 -15.78 17.30 -7.11
CA ASP A 72 -14.86 16.17 -7.17
C ASP A 72 -14.87 15.35 -5.87
N PHE A 73 -14.94 14.04 -6.00
CA PHE A 73 -14.96 13.09 -4.89
C PHE A 73 -13.94 11.98 -5.10
N SER A 74 -13.33 11.56 -4.00
CA SER A 74 -12.24 10.59 -4.00
C SER A 74 -12.71 9.19 -3.64
N LEU A 75 -12.18 8.18 -4.33
CA LEU A 75 -12.54 6.78 -4.19
C LEU A 75 -11.29 5.93 -3.93
N GLU A 76 -11.27 5.21 -2.81
CA GLU A 76 -10.34 4.09 -2.56
C GLU A 76 -10.94 2.81 -3.14
N ILE A 77 -10.11 1.97 -3.75
CA ILE A 77 -10.54 0.70 -4.34
C ILE A 77 -9.78 -0.45 -3.70
N LYS A 78 -10.52 -1.44 -3.19
CA LYS A 78 -9.99 -2.71 -2.66
C LYS A 78 -10.56 -3.86 -3.46
N ASN A 79 -9.69 -4.66 -4.05
CA ASN A 79 -10.10 -5.81 -4.87
C ASN A 79 -10.82 -6.86 -4.04
N ASN A 80 -10.38 -7.09 -2.80
CA ASN A 80 -11.05 -8.00 -1.89
C ASN A 80 -10.81 -7.65 -0.41
N SER A 81 -11.68 -8.15 0.46
CA SER A 81 -11.54 -7.96 1.92
C SER A 81 -10.31 -8.63 2.52
N SER A 82 -9.70 -9.58 1.81
CA SER A 82 -8.48 -10.27 2.25
C SER A 82 -7.20 -9.56 1.80
N ASP A 83 -7.31 -8.39 1.14
CA ASP A 83 -6.16 -7.64 0.70
C ASP A 83 -5.28 -7.26 1.91
N PRO A 84 -3.95 -7.37 1.79
CA PRO A 84 -3.06 -7.38 2.94
C PRO A 84 -2.79 -6.00 3.55
N ASP A 85 -3.29 -4.91 2.94
CA ASP A 85 -2.99 -3.53 3.36
C ASP A 85 -4.21 -2.60 3.21
N TRP A 86 -4.88 -2.36 4.34
CA TRP A 86 -5.96 -1.39 4.50
C TRP A 86 -5.48 -0.08 5.15
N GLY A 87 -4.16 0.08 5.23
CA GLY A 87 -3.50 1.22 5.85
C GLY A 87 -2.29 0.77 6.65
N GLN A 88 -1.18 1.48 6.51
CA GLN A 88 0.06 1.19 7.23
C GLN A 88 0.73 2.45 7.78
N CYS A 89 1.34 2.36 8.96
CA CYS A 89 2.18 3.39 9.56
C CYS A 89 3.56 2.82 9.86
N LYS A 90 4.61 3.51 9.40
CA LYS A 90 6.00 3.14 9.70
C LYS A 90 6.34 3.53 11.14
N LEU A 91 6.97 2.60 11.84
CA LEU A 91 7.53 2.74 13.18
C LEU A 91 9.06 2.75 13.06
N THR A 92 9.71 3.55 13.89
CA THR A 92 11.16 3.70 13.92
C THR A 92 11.64 3.61 15.37
N PRO A 93 12.49 2.64 15.72
CA PRO A 93 13.18 2.67 17.00
C PRO A 93 14.34 3.67 16.93
N THR A 94 14.51 4.47 17.96
CA THR A 94 15.56 5.49 18.08
C THR A 94 16.29 5.34 19.41
N LEU A 95 17.60 5.59 19.41
CA LEU A 95 18.39 5.61 20.65
C LEU A 95 18.24 6.99 21.31
N LYS A 96 17.62 7.05 22.48
CA LYS A 96 17.47 8.27 23.30
C LYS A 96 18.02 8.00 24.69
N ASN A 97 18.98 8.81 25.14
CA ASN A 97 19.61 8.68 26.46
C ASN A 97 20.08 7.25 26.76
N GLY A 98 20.73 6.60 25.78
CA GLY A 98 21.22 5.22 25.89
C GLY A 98 20.14 4.13 25.86
N LYS A 99 18.85 4.48 25.71
CA LYS A 99 17.72 3.53 25.64
C LYS A 99 17.04 3.58 24.28
N TRP A 100 16.67 2.41 23.77
CA TRP A 100 15.90 2.32 22.52
C TRP A 100 14.43 2.62 22.78
N VAL A 101 13.89 3.58 22.04
CA VAL A 101 12.50 4.04 22.15
C VAL A 101 11.84 3.94 20.78
N TRP A 102 10.69 3.26 20.74
CA TRP A 102 9.85 3.20 19.54
C TRP A 102 9.09 4.51 19.35
N ASP A 103 8.97 4.95 18.10
CA ASP A 103 8.18 6.11 17.73
C ASP A 103 7.61 5.93 16.31
N TYR A 104 6.63 6.73 15.95
CA TYR A 104 6.16 6.82 14.58
C TYR A 104 7.16 7.59 13.71
N SER A 105 7.28 7.21 12.44
CA SER A 105 8.06 8.00 11.47
C SER A 105 7.54 9.44 11.35
N ASP A 106 8.41 10.40 11.04
CA ASP A 106 8.02 11.81 10.87
C ASP A 106 6.95 12.00 9.79
N LYS A 107 7.04 11.22 8.71
CA LYS A 107 5.99 11.19 7.68
C LYS A 107 4.64 10.79 8.29
N ALA A 108 4.59 9.72 9.08
CA ALA A 108 3.35 9.27 9.71
C ALA A 108 2.78 10.33 10.68
N LYS A 109 3.63 10.97 11.48
CA LYS A 109 3.22 12.08 12.38
C LYS A 109 2.60 13.24 11.59
N LYS A 110 3.21 13.62 10.46
CA LYS A 110 2.72 14.70 9.61
C LYS A 110 1.42 14.37 8.89
N THR A 111 1.29 13.14 8.37
CA THR A 111 0.19 12.79 7.45
C THR A 111 -0.96 12.04 8.10
N LYS A 112 -0.79 11.51 9.32
CA LYS A 112 -1.74 10.56 9.95
C LYS A 112 -2.03 10.88 11.42
N SER A 113 -1.89 12.13 11.84
CA SER A 113 -2.02 12.56 13.25
C SER A 113 -3.25 11.99 13.96
N LYS A 114 -4.45 12.10 13.36
CA LYS A 114 -5.69 11.59 13.96
C LYS A 114 -5.70 10.08 14.18
N LEU A 115 -5.09 9.31 13.27
CA LEU A 115 -4.93 7.87 13.45
C LEU A 115 -3.96 7.57 14.60
N LEU A 116 -2.88 8.35 14.73
CA LEU A 116 -1.92 8.18 15.83
C LEU A 116 -2.57 8.51 17.18
N GLU A 117 -3.42 9.53 17.25
CA GLU A 117 -4.23 9.84 18.43
C GLU A 117 -5.11 8.65 18.83
N TYR A 118 -5.80 8.03 17.85
CA TYR A 118 -6.57 6.81 18.08
C TYR A 118 -5.70 5.67 18.62
N TYR A 119 -4.54 5.42 18.01
CA TYR A 119 -3.60 4.39 18.48
C TYR A 119 -3.02 4.69 19.86
N ASN A 120 -2.92 5.95 20.27
CA ASN A 120 -2.44 6.35 21.60
C ASN A 120 -3.52 6.19 22.68
N GLN A 121 -4.79 6.16 22.29
CA GLN A 121 -5.91 5.91 23.20
C GLN A 121 -6.29 4.43 23.30
N TYR A 122 -5.87 3.61 22.32
CA TYR A 122 -6.16 2.19 22.27
C TYR A 122 -5.53 1.43 23.45
N GLU A 123 -6.34 0.61 24.10
CA GLU A 123 -5.91 -0.25 25.21
C GLU A 123 -5.58 -1.65 24.68
N PHE A 124 -4.36 -2.09 24.96
CA PHE A 124 -3.87 -3.41 24.57
C PHE A 124 -4.17 -4.44 25.65
N LYS A 125 -4.14 -5.72 25.26
CA LYS A 125 -4.43 -6.85 26.17
C LYS A 125 -3.47 -6.99 27.35
N ASP A 126 -2.30 -6.35 27.30
CA ASP A 126 -1.34 -6.32 28.40
C ASP A 126 -1.59 -5.14 29.38
N GLY A 127 -2.71 -4.43 29.21
CA GLY A 127 -3.08 -3.25 30.01
C GLY A 127 -2.39 -1.96 29.59
N SER A 128 -1.50 -1.99 28.59
CA SER A 128 -0.88 -0.77 28.10
C SER A 128 -1.87 0.09 27.33
N LYS A 129 -1.81 1.40 27.57
CA LYS A 129 -2.56 2.41 26.82
C LYS A 129 -1.63 3.08 25.82
N GLY A 130 -1.90 2.86 24.54
CA GLY A 130 -1.15 3.43 23.45
C GLY A 130 -0.10 2.50 22.84
N LEU A 131 0.00 2.55 21.51
CA LEU A 131 0.85 1.64 20.74
C LEU A 131 2.35 1.73 21.08
N VAL A 132 2.85 2.94 21.35
CA VAL A 132 4.28 3.12 21.68
C VAL A 132 4.59 2.53 23.06
N GLU A 133 3.69 2.70 24.04
CA GLU A 133 3.86 2.10 25.37
C GLU A 133 3.79 0.57 25.30
N TYR A 134 2.87 0.04 24.48
CA TYR A 134 2.80 -1.39 24.19
C TYR A 134 4.12 -1.96 23.65
N LEU A 135 4.75 -1.28 22.68
CA LEU A 135 6.03 -1.70 22.12
C LEU A 135 7.19 -1.61 23.12
N LYS A 136 7.14 -0.60 24.01
CA LYS A 136 8.10 -0.46 25.11
C LYS A 136 8.00 -1.62 26.09
N ASN A 137 6.78 -2.05 26.46
CA ASN A 137 6.55 -3.19 27.35
C ASN A 137 7.04 -4.52 26.74
N LYS A 138 6.98 -4.65 25.41
CA LYS A 138 7.56 -5.81 24.71
C LYS A 138 9.09 -5.86 24.77
N ASN A 139 9.76 -4.77 25.13
CA ASN A 139 11.22 -4.66 25.23
C ASN A 139 11.97 -5.19 23.98
N ILE A 140 11.41 -4.93 22.79
CA ILE A 140 11.99 -5.40 21.52
C ILE A 140 13.01 -4.38 21.02
N ILE A 141 14.26 -4.82 20.89
CA ILE A 141 15.33 -4.07 20.21
C ILE A 141 15.81 -4.87 18.99
N PRO A 142 15.40 -4.49 17.78
CA PRO A 142 15.69 -5.28 16.59
C PRO A 142 17.20 -5.36 16.30
N ASN A 143 17.64 -6.52 15.81
CA ASN A 143 19.00 -6.76 15.33
C ASN A 143 19.44 -5.68 14.31
N LYS A 144 18.53 -5.20 13.43
CA LYS A 144 18.79 -4.10 12.46
C LYS A 144 19.51 -2.91 13.07
N HIS A 145 19.18 -2.59 14.31
CA HIS A 145 19.60 -1.38 14.98
C HIS A 145 20.74 -1.61 15.99
N ARG A 146 21.08 -2.89 16.25
CA ARG A 146 22.16 -3.28 17.16
C ARG A 146 23.40 -3.78 16.44
N ILE A 147 23.24 -4.32 15.23
CA ILE A 147 24.29 -5.01 14.48
C ILE A 147 24.63 -4.19 13.23
N PRO A 148 25.92 -4.01 12.89
CA PRO A 148 26.31 -3.37 11.65
C PRO A 148 25.67 -4.05 10.43
N ASN A 149 25.19 -3.24 9.46
CA ASN A 149 24.46 -3.75 8.29
C ASN A 149 25.19 -4.88 7.53
N LYS A 150 26.53 -4.83 7.47
CA LYS A 150 27.36 -5.84 6.78
C LYS A 150 27.36 -7.21 7.47
N GLU A 151 27.11 -7.22 8.78
CA GLU A 151 27.09 -8.44 9.61
C GLU A 151 25.68 -9.01 9.76
N LEU A 152 24.66 -8.29 9.32
CA LEU A 152 23.29 -8.71 9.49
C LEU A 152 22.94 -9.91 8.58
N THR A 153 22.56 -11.02 9.22
CA THR A 153 22.22 -12.26 8.51
C THR A 153 20.72 -12.41 8.22
N PHE A 154 20.39 -13.34 7.31
CA PHE A 154 19.00 -13.72 7.05
C PHE A 154 18.30 -14.22 8.33
N ALA A 155 18.99 -15.01 9.16
CA ALA A 155 18.45 -15.56 10.39
C ALA A 155 18.10 -14.45 11.40
N MET A 156 19.00 -13.48 11.58
CA MET A 156 18.76 -12.32 12.46
C MET A 156 17.58 -11.46 12.00
N ARG A 157 17.45 -11.23 10.69
CA ARG A 157 16.26 -10.55 10.13
C ARG A 157 14.98 -11.34 10.40
N LYS A 158 15.02 -12.68 10.26
CA LYS A 158 13.86 -13.54 10.55
C LYS A 158 13.49 -13.57 12.02
N GLU A 159 14.48 -13.51 12.89
CA GLU A 159 14.28 -13.34 14.33
C GLU A 159 13.57 -12.02 14.63
N ASP A 160 14.02 -10.90 14.05
CA ASP A 160 13.35 -9.60 14.18
C ASP A 160 11.90 -9.65 13.68
N GLN A 161 11.66 -10.29 12.53
CA GLN A 161 10.31 -10.50 12.00
C GLN A 161 9.43 -11.25 13.00
N LYS A 162 9.91 -12.40 13.51
CA LYS A 162 9.15 -13.25 14.43
C LYS A 162 8.88 -12.55 15.78
N LYS A 163 9.87 -11.83 16.32
CA LYS A 163 9.75 -11.14 17.62
C LYS A 163 8.81 -9.93 17.53
N PHE A 164 8.84 -9.20 16.42
CA PHE A 164 8.02 -8.01 16.23
C PHE A 164 6.59 -8.33 15.80
N GLU A 165 6.36 -9.44 15.11
CA GLU A 165 5.06 -9.79 14.56
C GLU A 165 4.01 -10.08 15.64
N ASP A 166 2.85 -9.41 15.50
CA ASP A 166 1.68 -9.63 16.36
C ASP A 166 0.41 -9.23 15.62
N THR A 167 -0.62 -10.07 15.70
CA THR A 167 -1.93 -9.90 15.05
C THR A 167 -3.10 -10.12 16.00
N LYS A 168 -2.87 -10.09 17.32
CA LYS A 168 -3.88 -10.46 18.34
C LYS A 168 -4.87 -9.36 18.69
N HIS A 169 -4.72 -8.18 18.08
CA HIS A 169 -5.40 -6.94 18.45
C HIS A 169 -6.50 -6.61 17.44
N LYS A 170 -7.69 -6.28 17.95
CA LYS A 170 -8.86 -5.90 17.16
C LYS A 170 -9.10 -4.41 17.30
N ILE A 171 -9.28 -3.73 16.17
CA ILE A 171 -9.53 -2.28 16.11
C ILE A 171 -10.81 -2.03 15.33
N SER A 172 -11.46 -0.91 15.63
CA SER A 172 -12.71 -0.55 14.98
C SER A 172 -12.48 0.13 13.63
N THR A 173 -13.57 0.25 12.86
CA THR A 173 -13.70 1.05 11.63
C THR A 173 -13.09 2.45 11.75
N LEU A 174 -13.14 3.05 12.95
CA LEU A 174 -12.60 4.39 13.19
C LEU A 174 -11.11 4.51 12.81
N SER A 175 -10.34 3.42 12.93
CA SER A 175 -8.94 3.39 12.50
C SER A 175 -8.79 3.57 10.98
N PHE A 176 -9.60 2.87 10.19
CA PHE A 176 -9.65 3.00 8.74
C PHE A 176 -10.16 4.40 8.34
N ALA A 177 -11.23 4.86 8.98
CA ALA A 177 -11.81 6.17 8.72
C ALA A 177 -10.82 7.32 8.96
N LYS A 178 -10.05 7.27 10.06
CA LYS A 178 -8.98 8.23 10.38
C LYS A 178 -7.76 8.10 9.46
N PHE A 179 -7.49 6.91 8.92
CA PHE A 179 -6.43 6.74 7.92
C PHE A 179 -6.79 7.42 6.58
N HIS A 180 -8.06 7.31 6.18
CA HIS A 180 -8.58 7.81 4.90
C HIS A 180 -9.18 9.22 4.95
N GLU A 181 -9.27 9.87 6.11
CA GLU A 181 -9.96 11.15 6.27
C GLU A 181 -9.55 12.24 5.27
N LYS A 182 -8.26 12.31 4.90
CA LYS A 182 -7.75 13.27 3.90
C LYS A 182 -7.45 12.66 2.54
N LYS A 183 -7.79 11.39 2.35
CA LYS A 183 -7.45 10.60 1.17
C LYS A 183 -8.69 10.17 0.39
N SER A 184 -9.77 9.80 1.06
CA SER A 184 -10.86 9.10 0.38
C SER A 184 -12.19 9.44 1.04
N ASP A 185 -13.17 9.82 0.22
CA ASP A 185 -14.56 10.04 0.62
C ASP A 185 -15.31 8.70 0.64
N TYR A 186 -15.06 7.88 -0.38
CA TYR A 186 -15.73 6.61 -0.64
C TYR A 186 -14.74 5.46 -0.74
N VAL A 187 -15.25 4.24 -0.54
CA VAL A 187 -14.52 2.99 -0.78
C VAL A 187 -15.37 1.99 -1.58
N GLN A 188 -14.78 1.45 -2.65
CA GLN A 188 -15.30 0.31 -3.38
C GLN A 188 -14.56 -0.95 -2.93
N VAL A 189 -15.28 -1.91 -2.38
CA VAL A 189 -14.73 -3.20 -1.97
C VAL A 189 -15.31 -4.31 -2.84
N GLY A 190 -14.43 -5.03 -3.53
CA GLY A 190 -14.79 -6.15 -4.39
C GLY A 190 -15.15 -7.41 -3.60
N ARG A 191 -14.44 -8.50 -3.86
CA ARG A 191 -14.88 -9.87 -3.51
C ARG A 191 -14.79 -10.19 -2.02
N LYS A 192 -15.70 -11.06 -1.56
CA LYS A 192 -15.66 -11.76 -0.27
C LYS A 192 -15.05 -13.15 -0.43
N GLY A 193 -13.78 -13.31 -0.05
CA GLY A 193 -13.09 -14.60 -0.09
C GLY A 193 -12.70 -15.04 -1.51
N LYS A 194 -12.48 -16.36 -1.70
CA LYS A 194 -12.01 -16.95 -2.96
C LYS A 194 -13.12 -17.27 -3.98
N THR A 195 -14.39 -17.19 -3.58
CA THR A 195 -15.54 -17.50 -4.43
C THR A 195 -16.01 -16.23 -5.15
N LEU A 196 -16.30 -16.36 -6.45
CA LEU A 196 -16.61 -15.24 -7.36
C LEU A 196 -17.95 -14.55 -7.11
N ASN A 197 -18.82 -15.14 -6.30
CA ASN A 197 -20.26 -14.85 -6.37
C ASN A 197 -20.77 -13.84 -5.33
N GLN A 198 -19.92 -13.30 -4.43
CA GLN A 198 -20.36 -12.30 -3.46
C GLN A 198 -19.35 -11.15 -3.35
N LYS A 199 -19.82 -9.94 -3.66
CA LYS A 199 -19.08 -8.67 -3.52
C LYS A 199 -19.63 -7.87 -2.35
N TYR A 200 -18.83 -6.96 -1.79
CA TYR A 200 -19.24 -6.10 -0.68
C TYR A 200 -19.95 -4.83 -1.17
N GLY A 201 -19.35 -4.10 -2.11
CA GLY A 201 -19.97 -2.94 -2.77
C GLY A 201 -19.31 -1.60 -2.44
N PHE A 202 -20.10 -0.53 -2.54
CA PHE A 202 -19.68 0.87 -2.52
C PHE A 202 -20.21 1.59 -1.28
N TYR A 203 -19.30 2.19 -0.50
CA TYR A 203 -19.62 2.79 0.81
C TYR A 203 -19.03 4.19 0.92
N HIS A 204 -19.63 5.05 1.74
CA HIS A 204 -18.93 6.23 2.23
C HIS A 204 -18.09 5.89 3.46
N ILE A 205 -16.97 6.58 3.65
CA ILE A 205 -16.03 6.27 4.74
C ILE A 205 -16.41 7.00 6.03
N ASN A 206 -16.36 8.34 6.00
CA ASN A 206 -16.64 9.18 7.16
C ASN A 206 -18.06 9.75 7.08
N ASN A 207 -18.34 10.51 6.02
CA ASN A 207 -19.64 11.10 5.73
C ASN A 207 -19.99 10.82 4.26
N ASP A 208 -21.28 10.77 3.94
CA ASP A 208 -21.74 10.70 2.55
C ASP A 208 -21.63 12.08 1.87
N SER A 209 -20.40 12.50 1.57
CA SER A 209 -20.06 13.86 1.12
C SER A 209 -20.80 14.31 -0.15
N ALA A 210 -21.18 13.36 -1.02
CA ALA A 210 -21.95 13.55 -2.24
C ALA A 210 -23.46 13.27 -2.07
N ASN A 211 -23.95 12.98 -0.86
CA ASN A 211 -25.36 12.65 -0.59
C ASN A 211 -25.92 11.52 -1.48
N LEU A 212 -25.12 10.49 -1.75
CA LEU A 212 -25.48 9.38 -2.63
C LEU A 212 -26.46 8.37 -1.97
N GLY A 213 -26.78 8.56 -0.69
CA GLY A 213 -27.60 7.67 0.11
C GLY A 213 -26.91 6.35 0.42
N THR A 214 -25.57 6.33 0.44
CA THR A 214 -24.75 5.13 0.60
C THR A 214 -24.69 4.67 2.05
N GLU A 215 -24.41 3.39 2.30
CA GLU A 215 -24.09 2.95 3.66
C GLU A 215 -22.71 3.42 4.10
N GLN A 216 -22.57 3.72 5.40
CA GLN A 216 -21.26 3.93 5.99
C GLN A 216 -20.49 2.61 5.99
N PHE A 217 -19.23 2.66 5.59
CA PHE A 217 -18.33 1.53 5.68
C PHE A 217 -18.13 1.14 7.15
N ASP A 218 -18.44 -0.10 7.54
CA ASP A 218 -18.29 -0.60 8.90
C ASP A 218 -17.66 -2.01 8.93
N ALA A 219 -16.51 -2.12 9.60
CA ALA A 219 -15.76 -3.36 9.73
C ALA A 219 -14.98 -3.46 11.07
N GLU A 220 -14.86 -4.67 11.59
CA GLU A 220 -13.83 -4.98 12.59
C GLU A 220 -12.52 -5.31 11.87
N PHE A 221 -11.42 -4.67 12.27
CA PHE A 221 -10.10 -4.89 11.70
C PHE A 221 -9.16 -5.59 12.67
N THR A 222 -8.11 -6.19 12.11
CA THR A 222 -6.95 -6.65 12.87
C THR A 222 -5.83 -5.62 12.78
N LEU A 223 -5.24 -5.25 13.91
CA LEU A 223 -4.01 -4.46 13.96
C LEU A 223 -2.81 -5.40 13.96
N ARG A 224 -1.94 -5.28 12.96
CA ARG A 224 -0.73 -6.10 12.83
C ARG A 224 0.54 -5.30 12.97
N PHE A 225 1.43 -5.78 13.82
CA PHE A 225 2.83 -5.38 13.85
C PHE A 225 3.60 -6.27 12.87
N ARG A 226 4.42 -5.68 12.01
CA ARG A 226 5.19 -6.42 11.00
C ARG A 226 6.52 -5.75 10.71
N ALA A 227 7.59 -6.54 10.72
CA ALA A 227 8.83 -6.16 10.06
C ALA A 227 8.79 -6.62 8.59
N LYS A 228 8.92 -5.69 7.65
CA LYS A 228 8.77 -5.92 6.21
C LYS A 228 10.08 -5.60 5.51
N THR A 229 10.61 -6.57 4.78
CA THR A 229 11.73 -6.37 3.85
C THR A 229 11.31 -5.39 2.75
N ILE A 230 12.10 -4.34 2.56
CA ILE A 230 11.84 -3.31 1.55
C ILE A 230 12.49 -3.76 0.24
N ASN A 231 13.80 -4.03 0.25
CA ASN A 231 14.49 -4.67 -0.86
C ASN A 231 15.54 -5.67 -0.36
N THR A 232 15.98 -6.55 -1.25
CA THR A 232 17.09 -7.48 -0.97
C THR A 232 18.17 -7.45 -2.02
N HIS A 233 17.91 -6.92 -3.22
CA HIS A 233 18.83 -6.97 -4.34
C HIS A 233 19.11 -5.56 -4.84
N PHE A 234 20.34 -5.11 -4.66
CA PHE A 234 20.78 -3.76 -4.99
C PHE A 234 21.66 -3.82 -6.24
N PRO A 235 21.25 -3.23 -7.36
CA PRO A 235 22.00 -3.31 -8.59
C PRO A 235 23.37 -2.62 -8.51
N ILE A 236 24.33 -3.15 -9.26
CA ILE A 236 25.66 -2.57 -9.42
C ILE A 236 25.75 -1.83 -10.76
N CYS A 237 26.19 -0.59 -10.74
CA CYS A 237 26.40 0.21 -11.94
C CYS A 237 27.47 -0.45 -12.83
N PRO A 238 27.18 -0.74 -14.12
CA PRO A 238 28.15 -1.38 -15.01
C PRO A 238 29.35 -0.48 -15.35
N LYS A 239 29.19 0.85 -15.29
CA LYS A 239 30.25 1.81 -15.64
C LYS A 239 31.22 2.09 -14.49
N CYS A 240 30.73 2.16 -13.25
CA CYS A 240 31.57 2.57 -12.11
C CYS A 240 31.61 1.57 -10.96
N GLY A 241 30.99 0.40 -11.08
CA GLY A 241 31.01 -0.65 -10.07
C GLY A 241 30.32 -0.33 -8.74
N LYS A 242 29.68 0.84 -8.61
CA LYS A 242 29.01 1.26 -7.37
C LYS A 242 27.60 0.69 -7.26
N GLU A 243 27.23 0.26 -6.06
CA GLU A 243 25.88 -0.14 -5.70
C GLU A 243 24.89 1.04 -5.83
N ARG A 244 23.65 0.75 -6.23
CA ARG A 244 22.55 1.70 -6.41
C ARG A 244 21.27 1.18 -5.78
N ALA A 245 20.40 2.13 -5.41
CA ALA A 245 19.08 1.80 -4.93
C ALA A 245 18.28 1.09 -6.04
N PRO A 246 17.61 -0.03 -5.72
CA PRO A 246 16.68 -0.66 -6.63
C PRO A 246 15.43 0.22 -6.81
N GLY A 247 14.68 -0.04 -7.87
CA GLY A 247 13.45 0.70 -8.16
C GLY A 247 12.98 0.37 -9.57
N THR A 248 11.83 0.91 -10.00
CA THR A 248 11.31 0.65 -11.36
C THR A 248 12.29 1.07 -12.44
N LYS A 249 12.92 2.24 -12.29
CA LYS A 249 13.98 2.78 -13.14
C LYS A 249 15.21 3.13 -12.29
N PRO A 250 16.05 2.13 -11.93
CA PRO A 250 17.21 2.38 -11.07
C PRO A 250 18.24 3.23 -11.82
N LYS A 251 18.76 4.28 -11.18
CA LYS A 251 19.70 5.22 -11.81
C LYS A 251 21.01 5.28 -11.07
N CYS A 252 22.10 5.44 -11.82
CA CYS A 252 23.41 5.76 -11.28
C CYS A 252 23.61 7.28 -11.32
N ASN A 253 23.44 7.97 -10.19
CA ASN A 253 23.59 9.43 -10.13
C ASN A 253 25.01 9.88 -10.53
N SER A 254 26.05 9.12 -10.16
CA SER A 254 27.44 9.47 -10.52
C SER A 254 27.73 9.36 -12.02
N CYS A 255 27.10 8.40 -12.71
CA CYS A 255 27.35 8.17 -14.14
C CYS A 255 26.26 8.76 -15.04
N LYS A 256 25.17 9.26 -14.45
CA LYS A 256 23.96 9.74 -15.14
C LYS A 256 23.37 8.73 -16.13
N ILE A 257 23.45 7.43 -15.81
CA ILE A 257 22.86 6.35 -16.61
C ILE A 257 21.73 5.65 -15.85
N GLU A 258 20.74 5.14 -16.58
CA GLU A 258 19.80 4.14 -16.08
C GLU A 258 20.49 2.77 -16.04
N ILE A 259 20.27 2.01 -14.98
CA ILE A 259 20.80 0.66 -14.86
C ILE A 259 19.86 -0.27 -15.65
N PRO A 260 20.39 -1.00 -16.66
CA PRO A 260 19.57 -1.91 -17.45
C PRO A 260 18.85 -2.93 -16.58
N LYS A 261 17.57 -3.15 -16.89
CA LYS A 261 16.73 -4.19 -16.30
C LYS A 261 16.27 -5.13 -17.38
N ASP A 262 16.59 -6.41 -17.26
CA ASP A 262 16.15 -7.42 -18.19
C ASP A 262 16.18 -8.80 -17.51
N TYR A 263 15.05 -9.51 -17.55
CA TYR A 263 14.91 -10.84 -16.96
C TYR A 263 15.62 -11.92 -17.78
N SER A 264 15.98 -11.65 -19.03
CA SER A 264 16.78 -12.57 -19.86
C SER A 264 18.27 -12.55 -19.52
N ILE A 265 18.78 -11.44 -18.97
CA ILE A 265 20.20 -11.27 -18.58
C ILE A 265 20.44 -11.45 -17.08
N GLY A 266 19.36 -11.58 -16.30
CA GLY A 266 19.40 -11.75 -14.86
C GLY A 266 19.86 -13.14 -14.43
N HIS A 267 20.10 -13.31 -13.13
CA HIS A 267 20.39 -14.62 -12.56
C HIS A 267 19.74 -14.78 -11.18
N LYS A 268 19.58 -16.04 -10.73
CA LYS A 268 19.11 -16.34 -9.38
C LYS A 268 20.15 -15.89 -8.36
N CYS A 269 19.72 -15.25 -7.28
CA CYS A 269 20.60 -14.88 -6.17
C CYS A 269 21.08 -16.14 -5.43
N PRO A 270 22.39 -16.43 -5.36
CA PRO A 270 22.90 -17.62 -4.67
C PRO A 270 22.52 -17.65 -3.18
N THR A 271 22.42 -16.47 -2.54
CA THR A 271 22.01 -16.34 -1.14
C THR A 271 20.54 -16.68 -0.97
N CYS A 272 19.64 -16.16 -1.81
CA CYS A 272 18.21 -16.49 -1.74
C CYS A 272 17.98 -17.97 -2.04
N PHE A 273 18.70 -18.53 -3.01
CA PHE A 273 18.55 -19.91 -3.46
C PHE A 273 18.81 -20.92 -2.33
N LYS A 274 19.72 -20.63 -1.40
CA LYS A 274 19.94 -21.44 -0.18
C LYS A 274 18.69 -21.60 0.69
N TYR A 275 17.65 -20.78 0.47
CA TYR A 275 16.41 -20.74 1.23
C TYR A 275 15.17 -21.06 0.37
N GLU A 276 15.35 -21.69 -0.80
CA GLU A 276 14.30 -21.87 -1.82
C GLU A 276 13.00 -22.52 -1.28
N LYS A 277 13.13 -23.49 -0.38
CA LYS A 277 11.99 -24.18 0.25
C LYS A 277 11.11 -23.27 1.14
N LYS A 278 11.58 -22.07 1.52
CA LYS A 278 10.92 -21.19 2.51
C LYS A 278 10.33 -19.90 1.92
N GLU A 279 10.76 -19.46 0.73
CA GLU A 279 10.36 -18.16 0.15
C GLU A 279 10.31 -18.19 -1.40
N LYS A 280 9.32 -18.87 -2.00
CA LYS A 280 9.22 -19.11 -3.47
C LYS A 280 9.47 -17.87 -4.33
N ASP A 281 8.81 -16.75 -4.04
CA ASP A 281 8.87 -15.52 -4.84
C ASP A 281 10.24 -14.82 -4.79
N LYS A 282 11.10 -15.13 -3.81
CA LYS A 282 12.42 -14.50 -3.67
C LYS A 282 13.54 -15.17 -4.48
N ASN A 283 13.22 -16.29 -5.14
CA ASN A 283 14.15 -17.06 -5.99
C ASN A 283 13.90 -16.84 -7.48
N GLU A 284 13.06 -15.87 -7.82
CA GLU A 284 12.89 -15.40 -9.18
C GLU A 284 14.19 -14.82 -9.74
N ILE A 285 14.26 -14.76 -11.07
CA ILE A 285 15.39 -14.15 -11.76
C ILE A 285 15.47 -12.68 -11.36
N ILE A 286 16.61 -12.27 -10.82
CA ILE A 286 16.84 -10.87 -10.47
C ILE A 286 17.17 -10.13 -11.75
N PRO A 287 16.44 -9.05 -12.12
CA PRO A 287 16.54 -8.42 -13.44
C PRO A 287 17.81 -7.58 -13.64
N TYR A 288 18.84 -7.78 -12.81
CA TYR A 288 20.09 -7.03 -12.84
C TYR A 288 21.24 -7.96 -13.23
N LYS A 289 22.06 -7.53 -14.20
CA LYS A 289 23.26 -8.26 -14.61
C LYS A 289 24.24 -8.49 -13.45
N LYS A 290 24.36 -7.53 -12.54
CA LYS A 290 25.17 -7.59 -11.32
C LYS A 290 24.43 -6.91 -10.17
N PHE A 291 24.45 -7.51 -8.98
CA PHE A 291 23.81 -6.97 -7.79
C PHE A 291 24.48 -7.47 -6.51
N ASN A 292 24.24 -6.76 -5.42
CA ASN A 292 24.54 -7.21 -4.06
C ASN A 292 23.26 -7.68 -3.37
N HIS A 293 23.36 -8.77 -2.61
CA HIS A 293 22.32 -9.21 -1.71
C HIS A 293 22.44 -8.47 -0.37
N ARG A 294 21.33 -7.94 0.15
CA ARG A 294 21.25 -7.26 1.44
C ARG A 294 20.14 -7.85 2.32
N ASN A 295 20.44 -7.96 3.61
CA ASN A 295 19.45 -8.38 4.63
C ASN A 295 19.01 -7.23 5.52
N ASP A 296 19.69 -6.08 5.47
CA ASP A 296 19.48 -4.95 6.36
C ASP A 296 18.37 -3.99 5.89
N ASP A 297 17.92 -4.09 4.63
CA ASP A 297 16.87 -3.22 4.10
C ASP A 297 15.45 -3.74 4.40
N TYR A 298 15.02 -3.59 5.66
CA TYR A 298 13.67 -3.89 6.14
C TYR A 298 13.20 -2.90 7.21
N ASP A 299 11.93 -2.54 7.22
CA ASP A 299 11.37 -1.58 8.19
C ASP A 299 10.24 -2.18 9.01
N PHE A 300 9.85 -1.47 10.06
CA PHE A 300 8.80 -1.88 11.00
C PHE A 300 7.53 -1.08 10.73
N PHE A 301 6.39 -1.77 10.72
CA PHE A 301 5.10 -1.17 10.42
C PHE A 301 4.04 -1.68 11.37
N VAL A 302 3.07 -0.81 11.65
CA VAL A 302 1.75 -1.21 12.09
C VAL A 302 0.80 -1.13 10.89
N ILE A 303 -0.03 -2.16 10.70
CA ILE A 303 -0.88 -2.36 9.52
C ILE A 303 -2.31 -2.66 9.96
N ILE A 304 -3.27 -2.08 9.26
CA ILE A 304 -4.71 -2.41 9.32
C ILE A 304 -4.95 -3.52 8.28
N LEU A 305 -5.51 -4.66 8.69
CA LEU A 305 -5.79 -5.78 7.78
C LEU A 305 -7.02 -6.59 8.21
N ASN A 306 -7.42 -7.53 7.36
CA ASN A 306 -8.49 -8.50 7.61
C ASN A 306 -9.80 -7.84 8.08
N PRO A 307 -10.35 -6.86 7.33
CA PRO A 307 -11.67 -6.34 7.64
C PRO A 307 -12.72 -7.46 7.65
N LYS A 308 -13.43 -7.56 8.76
CA LYS A 308 -14.71 -8.23 8.85
C LYS A 308 -15.80 -7.19 8.62
N ILE A 309 -16.12 -6.95 7.35
CA ILE A 309 -17.17 -6.01 6.94
C ILE A 309 -18.52 -6.53 7.41
N LYS A 310 -19.27 -5.69 8.14
CA LYS A 310 -20.49 -6.12 8.84
C LYS A 310 -21.73 -6.13 7.94
N LYS A 311 -21.80 -5.23 6.95
CA LYS A 311 -22.96 -5.06 6.08
C LYS A 311 -22.53 -5.00 4.60
N ILE A 312 -23.22 -5.73 3.74
CA ILE A 312 -23.10 -5.60 2.28
C ILE A 312 -23.83 -4.33 1.85
N SER A 313 -23.22 -3.50 1.02
CA SER A 313 -23.86 -2.27 0.55
C SER A 313 -25.01 -2.58 -0.41
N LYS A 314 -26.05 -1.74 -0.44
CA LYS A 314 -27.03 -1.77 -1.53
C LYS A 314 -26.46 -1.31 -2.87
N PHE A 315 -25.30 -0.64 -2.87
CA PHE A 315 -24.66 -0.10 -4.06
C PHE A 315 -23.37 -0.83 -4.41
N ASN A 316 -23.07 -0.88 -5.71
CA ASN A 316 -21.85 -1.45 -6.26
C ASN A 316 -21.59 -0.87 -7.65
N ILE A 317 -20.38 -0.31 -7.89
CA ILE A 317 -19.99 0.20 -9.21
C ILE A 317 -20.04 -0.91 -10.28
N GLU A 318 -19.81 -2.16 -9.87
CA GLU A 318 -19.83 -3.30 -10.78
C GLU A 318 -21.24 -3.71 -11.21
N LYS A 319 -22.27 -3.30 -10.46
CA LYS A 319 -23.68 -3.68 -10.57
C LYS A 319 -23.86 -5.22 -10.60
N GLU A 320 -24.06 -5.79 -9.42
CA GLU A 320 -24.25 -7.23 -9.21
C GLU A 320 -25.70 -7.55 -8.81
N ASP A 321 -26.07 -8.83 -8.83
CA ASP A 321 -27.40 -9.27 -8.42
C ASP A 321 -27.76 -8.76 -7.01
N GLY A 322 -28.82 -7.95 -6.93
CA GLY A 322 -29.30 -7.35 -5.69
C GLY A 322 -28.58 -6.06 -5.25
N GLN A 323 -27.62 -5.55 -6.03
CA GLN A 323 -26.98 -4.25 -5.79
C GLN A 323 -27.19 -3.29 -6.96
N GLU A 324 -27.44 -2.03 -6.65
CA GLU A 324 -27.61 -0.97 -7.63
C GLU A 324 -26.31 -0.26 -7.93
N PHE A 325 -26.25 0.45 -9.05
CA PHE A 325 -25.14 1.39 -9.26
C PHE A 325 -25.35 2.60 -8.34
N PRO A 326 -24.31 3.13 -7.67
CA PRO A 326 -24.45 4.34 -6.85
C PRO A 326 -25.01 5.49 -7.71
N PRO A 327 -25.88 6.38 -7.20
CA PRO A 327 -26.53 7.45 -7.97
C PRO A 327 -25.58 8.61 -8.30
N ILE A 328 -24.45 8.28 -8.92
CA ILE A 328 -23.42 9.23 -9.35
C ILE A 328 -23.84 9.76 -10.71
N HIS A 329 -23.90 11.08 -10.82
CA HIS A 329 -24.25 11.81 -12.04
C HIS A 329 -23.30 13.00 -12.19
N SER A 330 -22.67 13.14 -13.36
CA SER A 330 -21.63 14.16 -13.60
C SER A 330 -22.16 15.53 -13.98
#